data_AF-A0A3C1UGM6-F1
#
_entry.id   AF-A0A3C1UGM6-F1
#
_cell.length_a   1.000
_cell.length_b   1.000
_cell.length_c   1.000
_cell.angle_alpha   90.00
_cell.angle_beta   90.00
_cell.angle_gamma   90.00
#
_symmetry.space_group_name_H-M   'P 1'
#
loop_
_entity.id
_entity.type
_entity.pdbx_description
1 polymer ?
#
loop_
_entity_poly.entity_id
_entity_poly.type
_entity_poly.pdbx_seq_one_letter_code
_entity_poly.pdbx_strand_id
1 'polypeptide(L)'
;MMRKLLLALLAMAAVQMSGAIKIVAMSDIHAMSEMLVEKRGAAIDKYAASDMRMIKESAEILRTVIGKIIEQRPDIVMISGDLTKDGERLSHEFVASQLERLRAKGIKVLVIPGNHDISNANAKYFNGKERRTAAT
;
A
#
# COMPACT_ATOMS: atom_id res chain seq x y z
N MET A 1 32.20 -5.96 42.81
CA MET A 1 31.43 -7.12 42.31
C MET A 1 30.11 -6.71 41.64
N MET A 2 29.35 -5.77 42.20
CA MET A 2 28.04 -5.30 41.65
C MET A 2 28.08 -4.80 40.20
N ARG A 3 29.12 -4.05 39.77
CA ARG A 3 29.27 -3.58 38.38
C ARG A 3 29.44 -4.72 37.37
N LYS A 4 30.17 -5.77 37.72
CA LYS A 4 30.37 -6.95 36.85
C LYS A 4 29.07 -7.77 36.75
N LEU A 5 28.31 -7.84 37.85
CA LEU A 5 26.99 -8.48 37.88
C LEU A 5 25.97 -7.70 37.02
N LEU A 6 25.98 -6.37 37.09
CA LEU A 6 25.11 -5.50 36.28
C LEU A 6 25.45 -5.59 34.79
N LEU A 7 26.73 -5.60 34.41
CA LEU A 7 27.15 -5.81 33.03
C LEU A 7 26.78 -7.21 32.50
N ALA A 8 26.89 -8.24 33.34
CA ALA A 8 26.50 -9.60 32.96
C ALA A 8 24.98 -9.75 32.77
N LEU A 9 24.17 -9.06 33.60
CA LEU A 9 22.72 -8.99 33.43
C LEU A 9 22.31 -8.23 32.16
N LEU A 10 22.99 -7.13 31.83
CA LEU A 10 22.79 -6.40 30.57
C LEU A 10 23.19 -7.24 29.35
N ALA A 11 24.28 -8.01 29.43
CA ALA A 11 24.71 -8.91 28.37
C ALA A 11 23.74 -10.08 28.17
N MET A 12 23.22 -10.67 29.25
CA MET A 12 22.20 -11.74 29.19
C MET A 12 20.86 -11.24 28.65
N ALA A 13 20.45 -10.01 28.99
CA ALA A 13 19.28 -9.37 28.40
C ALA A 13 19.44 -9.07 26.90
N ALA A 14 20.66 -8.74 26.45
CA ALA A 14 20.97 -8.51 25.03
C ALA A 14 20.98 -9.81 24.20
N VAL A 15 21.26 -10.96 24.82
CA VAL A 15 21.29 -12.27 24.14
C VAL A 15 19.88 -12.82 23.87
N GLN A 16 18.84 -12.26 24.52
CA GLN A 16 17.46 -12.70 24.38
C GLN A 16 16.66 -11.84 23.38
N MET A 17 17.18 -11.61 22.17
CA MET A 17 16.42 -10.97 21.08
C MET A 17 16.51 -11.76 19.78
N SER A 18 15.91 -12.94 19.77
CA SER A 18 15.57 -13.64 18.52
C SER A 18 14.12 -14.11 18.62
N GLY A 19 13.19 -13.16 18.71
CA GLY A 19 11.76 -13.42 18.53
C GLY A 19 11.46 -13.71 17.06
N ALA A 20 10.38 -14.45 16.79
CA ALA A 20 9.91 -14.69 15.43
C ALA A 20 9.54 -13.37 14.74
N ILE A 21 10.03 -13.15 13.52
CA ILE A 21 9.67 -11.99 12.70
C ILE A 21 8.28 -12.23 12.10
N LYS A 22 7.34 -11.30 12.32
CA LYS A 22 6.03 -11.31 11.69
C LYS A 22 6.05 -10.50 10.42
N ILE A 23 5.77 -11.18 9.30
CA ILE A 23 5.72 -10.57 7.97
C ILE A 23 4.29 -10.66 7.45
N VAL A 24 3.77 -9.57 6.92
CA VAL A 24 2.57 -9.56 6.07
C VAL A 24 3.02 -9.38 4.62
N ALA A 25 2.57 -10.25 3.73
CA ALA A 25 2.81 -10.16 2.30
C ALA A 25 1.52 -9.82 1.56
N MET A 26 1.61 -8.90 0.61
CA MET A 26 0.53 -8.50 -0.29
C MET A 26 1.07 -8.39 -1.72
N SER A 27 0.18 -8.47 -2.70
CA SER A 27 0.50 -8.28 -4.12
C SER A 27 -0.75 -7.76 -4.83
N ASP A 28 -0.57 -7.14 -6.00
CA ASP A 28 -1.66 -6.84 -6.94
C ASP A 28 -2.80 -6.03 -6.28
N ILE A 29 -2.44 -5.07 -5.42
CA ILE A 29 -3.43 -4.26 -4.72
C ILE A 29 -4.23 -3.38 -5.70
N HIS A 30 -3.65 -3.06 -6.86
CA HIS A 30 -4.26 -2.29 -7.95
C HIS A 30 -5.13 -1.14 -7.46
N ALA A 31 -4.58 -0.32 -6.56
CA ALA A 31 -5.35 0.77 -6.00
C ALA A 31 -5.57 1.86 -7.05
N MET A 32 -6.80 2.34 -7.13
CA MET A 32 -7.16 3.51 -7.92
C MET A 32 -7.57 4.64 -6.98
N SER A 33 -6.92 5.80 -7.09
CA SER A 33 -7.28 6.97 -6.29
C SER A 33 -8.67 7.48 -6.66
N GLU A 34 -9.50 7.79 -5.65
CA GLU A 34 -10.81 8.42 -5.83
C GLU A 34 -10.69 9.79 -6.51
N MET A 35 -9.53 10.46 -6.37
CA MET A 35 -9.25 11.75 -7.02
C MET A 35 -9.13 11.67 -8.54
N LEU A 36 -9.02 10.48 -9.12
CA LEU A 36 -9.08 10.27 -10.57
C LEU A 36 -10.50 10.43 -11.12
N VAL A 37 -11.51 10.56 -10.26
CA VAL A 37 -12.91 10.78 -10.62
C VAL A 37 -13.34 12.16 -10.16
N GLU A 38 -13.27 13.15 -11.06
CA GLU A 38 -13.73 14.52 -10.77
C GLU A 38 -15.24 14.58 -10.53
N LYS A 39 -15.97 13.90 -11.41
CA LYS A 39 -17.42 13.78 -11.39
C LYS A 39 -17.78 12.36 -11.75
N ARG A 40 -18.61 11.71 -10.91
CA ARG A 40 -19.12 10.37 -11.20
C ARG A 40 -20.02 10.39 -12.44
N GLY A 41 -20.04 9.30 -13.19
CA GLY A 41 -20.90 9.14 -14.35
C GLY A 41 -20.52 7.94 -15.22
N ALA A 42 -21.17 7.86 -16.38
CA ALA A 42 -21.09 6.71 -17.27
C ALA A 42 -19.66 6.33 -17.70
N ALA A 43 -18.70 7.26 -17.69
CA ALA A 43 -17.32 6.94 -18.05
C ALA A 43 -16.67 5.97 -17.06
N ILE A 44 -16.72 6.25 -15.75
CA ILE A 44 -16.15 5.36 -14.74
C ILE A 44 -16.97 4.09 -14.60
N ASP A 45 -18.29 4.14 -14.76
CA ASP A 45 -19.13 2.94 -14.63
C ASP A 45 -18.90 1.95 -15.77
N LYS A 46 -18.83 2.43 -17.02
CA LYS A 46 -18.48 1.58 -18.18
C LYS A 46 -17.07 1.03 -18.05
N TYR A 47 -16.14 1.86 -17.57
CA TYR A 47 -14.76 1.47 -17.41
C TYR A 47 -14.61 0.38 -16.33
N ALA A 48 -15.27 0.53 -15.18
CA ALA A 48 -15.34 -0.49 -14.14
C ALA A 48 -16.05 -1.77 -14.61
N ALA A 49 -17.09 -1.67 -15.44
CA ALA A 49 -17.77 -2.84 -16.00
C ALA A 49 -16.91 -3.63 -17.00
N SER A 50 -15.88 -3.00 -17.59
CA SER A 50 -14.92 -3.66 -18.49
C SER A 50 -13.69 -4.23 -17.77
N ASP A 51 -13.60 -4.06 -16.46
CA ASP A 51 -12.48 -4.49 -15.63
C ASP A 51 -12.99 -5.50 -14.59
N MET A 52 -12.31 -6.64 -14.43
CA MET A 52 -12.71 -7.65 -13.44
C MET A 52 -12.34 -7.26 -12.00
N ARG A 53 -11.56 -6.19 -11.82
CA ARG A 53 -11.13 -5.68 -10.51
C ARG A 53 -12.19 -4.76 -9.93
N MET A 54 -12.26 -4.71 -8.60
CA MET A 54 -13.13 -3.80 -7.84
C MET A 54 -12.56 -2.37 -7.82
N ILE A 55 -12.36 -1.75 -8.99
CA ILE A 55 -11.60 -0.50 -9.10
C ILE A 55 -12.29 0.67 -8.36
N LYS A 56 -13.62 0.68 -8.28
CA LYS A 56 -14.39 1.73 -7.58
C LYS A 56 -14.26 1.60 -6.05
N GLU A 57 -14.02 0.40 -5.57
CA GLU A 57 -13.91 0.06 -4.15
C GLU A 57 -12.45 -0.08 -3.70
N SER A 58 -11.50 -0.15 -4.63
CA SER A 58 -10.07 -0.43 -4.40
C SER A 58 -9.44 0.47 -3.33
N ALA A 59 -9.75 1.77 -3.34
CA ALA A 59 -9.27 2.71 -2.33
C ALA A 59 -9.74 2.35 -0.91
N GLU A 60 -11.01 1.98 -0.75
CA GLU A 60 -11.58 1.61 0.54
C GLU A 60 -11.06 0.26 1.03
N ILE A 61 -10.91 -0.69 0.11
CA ILE A 61 -10.28 -1.99 0.39
C ILE A 61 -8.87 -1.77 0.94
N LEU A 62 -8.04 -0.95 0.27
CA LEU A 62 -6.68 -0.66 0.72
C LEU A 62 -6.69 0.05 2.09
N ARG A 63 -7.53 1.07 2.30
CA ARG A 63 -7.66 1.77 3.59
C ARG A 63 -7.97 0.80 4.73
N THR A 64 -8.89 -0.14 4.49
CA THR A 64 -9.33 -1.16 5.44
C THR A 64 -8.24 -2.17 5.75
N VAL A 65 -7.58 -2.71 4.71
CA VAL A 65 -6.48 -3.67 4.86
C VAL A 65 -5.33 -3.05 5.66
N ILE A 66 -4.96 -1.81 5.35
CA ILE A 66 -3.90 -1.08 6.08
C ILE A 66 -4.28 -0.88 7.55
N GLY A 67 -5.55 -0.56 7.84
CA GLY A 67 -6.05 -0.48 9.22
C GLY A 67 -5.85 -1.80 9.98
N LYS A 68 -6.25 -2.93 9.37
CA LYS A 68 -6.08 -4.27 9.97
C LYS A 68 -4.62 -4.64 10.18
N ILE A 69 -3.73 -4.27 9.24
CA ILE A 69 -2.29 -4.53 9.38
C ILE A 69 -1.71 -3.74 10.55
N ILE A 70 -2.11 -2.48 10.73
CA ILE A 70 -1.69 -1.65 11.87
C ILE A 70 -2.09 -2.31 13.20
N GLU A 71 -3.29 -2.87 13.29
CA GLU A 71 -3.77 -3.59 14.48
C GLU A 71 -2.94 -4.84 14.78
N GLN A 72 -2.52 -5.58 13.75
CA GLN A 72 -1.71 -6.80 13.89
C GLN A 72 -0.25 -6.55 14.28
N ARG A 73 0.24 -5.31 14.08
CA ARG A 73 1.60 -4.85 14.38
C ARG A 73 2.70 -5.82 13.89
N PRO A 74 2.77 -6.13 12.57
CA PRO A 74 3.89 -6.90 12.04
C PRO A 74 5.19 -6.09 12.08
N ASP A 75 6.31 -6.79 11.98
CA ASP A 75 7.63 -6.16 11.85
C ASP A 75 7.81 -5.63 10.42
N ILE A 76 7.31 -6.37 9.42
CA ILE A 76 7.49 -6.07 8.00
C ILE A 76 6.17 -6.24 7.24
N VAL A 77 5.91 -5.31 6.32
CA VAL A 77 4.94 -5.44 5.24
C VAL A 77 5.69 -5.45 3.92
N MET A 78 5.46 -6.48 3.11
CA MET A 78 6.06 -6.64 1.79
C MET A 78 4.98 -6.59 0.71
N ILE A 79 5.21 -5.79 -0.34
CA ILE A 79 4.32 -5.68 -1.50
C ILE A 79 5.11 -6.01 -2.77
N SER A 80 4.70 -7.07 -3.46
CA SER A 80 5.44 -7.67 -4.59
C SER A 80 5.08 -7.12 -5.98
N GLY A 81 4.45 -5.95 -6.06
CA GLY A 81 4.13 -5.29 -7.32
C GLY A 81 2.66 -4.95 -7.48
N ASP A 82 2.37 -4.29 -8.61
CA ASP A 82 1.05 -3.86 -9.05
C ASP A 82 0.30 -3.08 -7.96
N LEU A 83 0.98 -2.04 -7.49
CA LEU A 83 0.54 -1.11 -6.45
C LEU A 83 -0.68 -0.31 -6.90
N THR A 84 -0.65 0.11 -8.15
CA THR A 84 -1.65 0.97 -8.76
C THR A 84 -2.38 0.21 -9.85
N LYS A 85 -3.56 0.69 -10.18
CA LYS A 85 -4.37 0.03 -11.19
C LYS A 85 -3.78 0.20 -12.60
N ASP A 86 -3.34 1.41 -12.98
CA ASP A 86 -2.62 1.65 -14.24
C ASP A 86 -1.55 2.77 -14.14
N GLY A 87 -0.82 2.84 -13.02
CA GLY A 87 0.36 3.72 -12.91
C GLY A 87 0.01 5.20 -12.80
N GLU A 88 -1.22 5.56 -12.40
CA GLU A 88 -1.58 6.96 -12.26
C GLU A 88 -0.84 7.61 -11.09
N ARG A 89 -0.27 8.81 -11.29
CA ARG A 89 0.44 9.57 -10.24
C ARG A 89 -0.41 9.74 -8.98
N LEU A 90 -1.69 10.08 -9.15
CA LEU A 90 -2.62 10.24 -8.02
C LEU A 90 -2.87 8.91 -7.28
N SER A 91 -2.85 7.77 -7.98
CA SER A 91 -2.92 6.45 -7.35
C SER A 91 -1.64 6.14 -6.57
N HIS A 92 -0.46 6.45 -7.12
CA HIS A 92 0.82 6.32 -6.41
C HIS A 92 0.87 7.18 -5.15
N GLU A 93 0.47 8.45 -5.24
CA GLU A 93 0.39 9.36 -4.10
C GLU A 93 -0.57 8.83 -3.03
N PHE A 94 -1.73 8.31 -3.45
CA PHE A 94 -2.67 7.66 -2.54
C PHE A 94 -2.08 6.42 -1.86
N VAL A 95 -1.48 5.49 -2.61
CA VAL A 95 -0.83 4.29 -2.04
C VAL A 95 0.27 4.69 -1.07
N ALA A 96 1.14 5.62 -1.45
CA ALA A 96 2.20 6.14 -0.59
C ALA A 96 1.64 6.70 0.73
N SER A 97 0.54 7.46 0.69
CA SER A 97 -0.12 7.95 1.90
C SER A 97 -0.59 6.83 2.83
N GLN A 98 -1.05 5.70 2.28
CA GLN A 98 -1.49 4.56 3.08
C GLN A 98 -0.31 3.79 3.67
N LEU A 99 0.77 3.61 2.89
CA LEU A 99 2.00 2.98 3.38
C LEU A 99 2.68 3.84 4.46
N GLU A 100 2.56 5.17 4.39
CA GLU A 100 3.07 6.07 5.43
C GLU A 100 2.37 5.83 6.78
N ARG A 101 1.08 5.47 6.78
CA ARG A 101 0.38 5.10 8.02
C ARG A 101 1.02 3.88 8.71
N LEU A 102 1.57 2.94 7.94
CA LEU A 102 2.33 1.80 8.47
C LEU A 102 3.68 2.26 9.03
N ARG A 103 4.43 3.05 8.25
CA ARG A 103 5.75 3.56 8.65
C ARG A 103 5.68 4.41 9.93
N ALA A 104 4.64 5.24 10.06
CA ALA A 104 4.38 6.03 11.26
C ALA A 104 4.12 5.19 12.53
N LYS A 105 3.85 3.89 12.38
CA LYS A 105 3.71 2.92 13.49
C LYS A 105 4.97 2.09 13.72
N GLY A 106 6.08 2.42 13.05
CA GLY A 106 7.35 1.70 13.15
C GLY A 106 7.41 0.40 12.33
N ILE A 107 6.40 0.14 11.49
CA ILE A 107 6.36 -1.06 10.63
C ILE A 107 7.26 -0.82 9.42
N LYS A 108 8.16 -1.76 9.12
CA LYS A 108 9.02 -1.68 7.94
C LYS A 108 8.22 -2.03 6.70
N VAL A 109 8.27 -1.17 5.68
CA VAL A 109 7.58 -1.40 4.40
C VAL A 109 8.60 -1.66 3.30
N LEU A 110 8.44 -2.76 2.58
CA LEU A 110 9.24 -3.16 1.43
C LEU A 110 8.33 -3.27 0.20
N VAL A 111 8.71 -2.63 -0.89
CA VAL A 111 7.89 -2.54 -2.10
C VAL A 111 8.77 -2.61 -3.33
N ILE A 112 8.29 -3.35 -4.34
CA ILE A 112 8.78 -3.30 -5.72
C ILE A 112 7.63 -2.91 -6.63
N PRO A 113 7.88 -2.28 -7.79
CA PRO A 113 6.84 -2.05 -8.79
C PRO A 113 6.48 -3.35 -9.50
N GLY A 114 5.24 -3.45 -9.98
CA GLY A 114 4.83 -4.43 -10.98
C GLY A 114 4.75 -3.81 -12.38
N ASN A 115 4.19 -4.55 -13.34
CA ASN A 115 4.09 -4.10 -14.72
C ASN A 115 3.02 -3.02 -14.94
N HIS A 116 2.07 -2.83 -14.02
CA HIS A 116 1.06 -1.78 -14.12
C HIS A 116 1.52 -0.42 -13.57
N ASP A 117 2.62 -0.37 -12.84
CA ASP A 117 2.96 0.77 -11.99
C ASP A 117 3.74 1.89 -12.69
N ILE A 118 4.58 1.58 -13.68
CA ILE A 118 5.51 2.54 -14.29
C ILE A 118 5.27 2.60 -15.80
N SER A 119 5.27 3.82 -16.36
CA SER A 119 5.17 4.07 -17.81
C SER A 119 3.96 3.41 -18.48
N ASN A 120 2.82 3.34 -17.78
CA ASN A 120 1.61 2.71 -18.28
C ASN A 120 0.74 3.70 -19.06
N ALA A 121 0.60 3.50 -20.37
CA ALA A 121 -0.20 4.35 -21.25
C ALA A 121 -1.73 4.28 -20.98
N ASN A 122 -2.17 3.33 -20.14
CA ASN A 122 -3.58 3.12 -19.83
C ASN A 122 -4.09 3.96 -18.66
N ALA A 123 -3.25 4.76 -17.99
CA ALA A 123 -3.66 5.69 -16.94
C ALA A 123 -4.84 6.57 -17.38
N LYS A 124 -5.98 6.54 -16.65
CA LYS A 124 -7.20 7.31 -16.99
C LYS A 124 -7.68 8.20 -15.85
N TYR A 125 -8.23 9.34 -16.25
CA TYR A 125 -8.96 10.30 -15.42
C TYR A 125 -10.38 10.44 -15.94
N PHE A 126 -11.37 10.57 -15.05
CA PHE A 126 -12.79 10.51 -15.37
C PHE A 126 -13.53 11.79 -14.96
N ASN A 127 -14.36 12.31 -15.87
CA ASN A 127 -15.27 13.42 -15.59
C ASN A 127 -16.63 13.17 -16.26
N GLY A 128 -17.58 12.64 -15.49
CA GLY A 128 -18.94 12.37 -15.93
C GLY A 128 -19.00 11.34 -17.06
N LYS A 129 -19.23 11.81 -18.29
CA LYS A 129 -19.32 10.95 -19.49
C LYS A 129 -17.99 10.85 -20.25
N GLU A 130 -16.98 11.62 -19.85
CA GLU A 130 -15.69 11.70 -20.52
C GLU A 130 -14.58 11.02 -19.71
N ARG A 131 -13.55 10.59 -20.43
CA ARG A 131 -12.27 10.15 -19.86
C ARG A 131 -11.11 10.72 -20.65
N ARG A 132 -10.01 11.01 -19.96
CA ARG A 132 -8.74 11.45 -20.56
C ARG A 132 -7.57 10.66 -19.98
N THR A 133 -6.38 10.83 -20.56
CA THR A 133 -5.15 10.27 -19.99
C THR A 133 -4.84 10.96 -18.67
N ALA A 134 -4.53 10.17 -17.63
CA ALA A 134 -4.04 10.68 -16.36
C ALA A 134 -2.53 10.86 -16.40
N ALA A 135 -2.01 11.74 -15.54
CA ALA A 135 -0.57 11.82 -15.31
C ALA A 135 -0.09 10.51 -14.65
N THR A 136 1.09 10.06 -15.07
CA THR A 136 1.81 8.90 -14.52
C THR A 136 3.06 9.36 -13.80
#